data_AF-A0A945EXB4-F1
#
_entry.id   AF-A0A945EXB4-F1
#
_cell.length_a   1.000
_cell.length_b   1.000
_cell.length_c   1.000
_cell.angle_alpha   90.00
_cell.angle_beta   90.00
_cell.angle_gamma   90.00
#
_symmetry.space_group_name_H-M   'P 1'
#
loop_
_entity.id
_entity.type
_entity.pdbx_description
1 polymer ?
#
loop_
_entity_poly.entity_id
_entity_poly.type
_entity_poly.pdbx_seq_one_letter_code
_entity_poly.pdbx_strand_id
1 'polypeptide(L)'
;LDPSDPSKLNSYSSDDVFEKKMPLTALNDPIDFQFTPKATDTVIVKRWLSDQKLSRKDTVIYTSSSSSLIPLPFGFIPLKKEVINELFLKKYGSAEFASQEAFNDYFRGLILEASGNDGSLISFDFNSSVKPSIEVYYTNSVFYEGAIIDTIHKNDSFLLSGIKASTYKMGEKTYPVNNEVKIQGAAGSEAAITLFEADELATLRDQNLLINDASLTFYINQSADIAAIPYQLFLYKSGEGSNPVLSYVKDTYSEPAFFGGLLERDSDGNPEKYTFRITDYVSDILSGETDYSPTLKLKIFNKTDLKILQDRDTTFTNYNWNPKAVTILNHHPDNGTKKVAFKISYSEKKD
;
A
#
# COMPACT_ATOMS: atom_id res chain seq x y z
N LEU A 1 11.40 -23.74 -7.18
CA LEU A 1 12.25 -24.67 -6.43
C LEU A 1 13.40 -23.85 -5.88
N ASP A 2 13.78 -24.09 -4.63
CA ASP A 2 14.97 -23.47 -4.06
C ASP A 2 16.21 -23.93 -4.85
N PRO A 3 17.05 -23.02 -5.39
CA PRO A 3 18.26 -23.39 -6.12
C PRO A 3 19.25 -24.21 -5.30
N SER A 4 19.22 -24.06 -3.98
CA SER A 4 20.05 -24.80 -3.02
C SER A 4 19.40 -26.11 -2.57
N ASP A 5 18.07 -26.23 -2.65
CA ASP A 5 17.30 -27.42 -2.26
C ASP A 5 16.06 -27.63 -3.15
N PRO A 6 16.19 -28.40 -4.25
CA PRO A 6 15.10 -28.63 -5.20
C PRO A 6 13.88 -29.37 -4.62
N SER A 7 13.96 -29.89 -3.40
CA SER A 7 12.83 -30.53 -2.72
C SER A 7 11.89 -29.52 -2.04
N LYS A 8 12.34 -28.27 -1.88
CA LYS A 8 11.58 -27.20 -1.25
C LYS A 8 10.96 -26.27 -2.28
N LEU A 9 9.73 -25.86 -1.98
CA LEU A 9 9.08 -24.75 -2.68
C LEU A 9 9.85 -23.47 -2.34
N ASN A 10 10.15 -22.66 -3.36
CA ASN A 10 10.71 -21.33 -3.12
C ASN A 10 9.58 -20.44 -2.61
N SER A 11 9.67 -19.99 -1.37
CA SER A 11 8.87 -18.88 -0.86
C SER A 11 9.73 -17.63 -0.95
N TYR A 12 9.24 -16.61 -1.66
CA TYR A 12 9.84 -15.29 -1.64
C TYR A 12 9.01 -14.44 -0.68
N SER A 13 9.49 -14.27 0.55
CA SER A 13 8.86 -13.36 1.49
C SER A 13 9.14 -11.92 1.06
N SER A 14 8.26 -10.97 1.40
CA SER A 14 8.46 -9.58 1.01
C SER A 14 9.72 -8.96 1.58
N ASP A 15 10.26 -9.51 2.66
CA ASP A 15 11.48 -9.12 3.37
C ASP A 15 12.73 -9.92 2.98
N ASP A 16 12.63 -10.83 2.01
CA ASP A 16 13.81 -11.55 1.51
C ASP A 16 14.83 -10.59 0.92
N VAL A 17 16.11 -10.92 1.15
CA VAL A 17 17.22 -10.14 0.62
C VAL A 17 17.41 -10.51 -0.85
N PHE A 18 16.94 -9.63 -1.75
CA PHE A 18 17.22 -9.77 -3.18
C PHE A 18 18.72 -9.56 -3.46
N GLU A 19 19.38 -10.60 -3.96
CA GLU A 19 20.78 -10.51 -4.37
C GLU A 19 20.93 -9.53 -5.53
N LYS A 20 21.82 -8.55 -5.35
CA LYS A 20 22.18 -7.60 -6.40
C LYS A 20 23.25 -8.24 -7.28
N LYS A 21 23.05 -8.23 -8.60
CA LYS A 21 24.09 -8.63 -9.55
C LYS A 21 25.30 -7.70 -9.38
N MET A 22 26.45 -8.28 -9.03
CA MET A 22 27.70 -7.55 -8.87
C MET A 22 28.57 -7.66 -10.13
N PRO A 23 29.19 -6.57 -10.61
CA PRO A 23 29.13 -5.21 -10.06
C PRO A 23 27.77 -4.54 -10.30
N LEU A 24 27.34 -3.71 -9.33
CA LEU A 24 26.07 -3.00 -9.41
C LEU A 24 26.07 -2.06 -10.63
N THR A 25 25.10 -2.26 -11.53
CA THR A 25 24.92 -1.40 -12.71
C THR A 25 23.76 -0.45 -12.47
N ALA A 26 24.05 0.77 -11.99
CA ALA A 26 23.02 1.80 -11.82
C ALA A 26 22.47 2.24 -13.19
N LEU A 27 21.18 2.03 -13.41
CA LEU A 27 20.51 2.28 -14.70
C LEU A 27 20.08 3.74 -14.88
N ASN A 28 19.91 4.51 -13.80
CA ASN A 28 19.41 5.88 -13.84
C ASN A 28 20.49 6.94 -14.10
N ASP A 29 20.10 8.05 -14.74
CA ASP A 29 20.90 9.25 -14.95
C ASP A 29 20.04 10.51 -14.69
N PRO A 30 20.38 11.39 -13.74
CA PRO A 30 21.51 11.29 -12.80
C PRO A 30 21.37 10.13 -11.81
N ILE A 31 22.52 9.74 -11.25
CA ILE A 31 22.56 8.93 -10.02
C ILE A 31 21.89 9.76 -8.90
N ASP A 32 21.11 9.11 -8.03
CA ASP A 32 20.31 9.76 -6.98
C ASP A 32 19.27 10.77 -7.50
N PHE A 33 18.52 10.34 -8.53
CA PHE A 33 17.46 11.15 -9.14
C PHE A 33 16.45 11.65 -8.09
N GLN A 34 16.29 12.98 -8.04
CA GLN A 34 15.35 13.63 -7.13
C GLN A 34 13.95 13.65 -7.74
N PHE A 35 13.01 12.94 -7.10
CA PHE A 35 11.63 12.93 -7.53
C PHE A 35 10.87 14.13 -6.98
N THR A 36 10.87 15.24 -7.73
CA THR A 36 10.11 16.46 -7.39
C THR A 36 9.05 16.75 -8.45
N PRO A 37 7.78 16.40 -8.20
CA PRO A 37 6.69 16.66 -9.15
C PRO A 37 6.52 18.15 -9.43
N LYS A 38 6.33 18.51 -10.71
CA LYS A 38 5.94 19.86 -11.15
C LYS A 38 4.73 19.79 -12.06
N ALA A 39 3.88 20.81 -12.00
CA ALA A 39 2.66 20.89 -12.83
C ALA A 39 2.95 20.92 -14.35
N THR A 40 4.19 21.20 -14.75
CA THR A 40 4.65 21.26 -16.14
C THR A 40 5.52 20.08 -16.54
N ASP A 41 5.66 19.06 -15.68
CA ASP A 41 6.48 17.89 -15.99
C ASP A 41 5.94 17.17 -17.23
N THR A 42 6.60 17.46 -18.35
CA THR A 42 6.31 16.88 -19.66
C THR A 42 7.57 16.16 -20.10
N VAL A 43 7.46 14.86 -20.33
CA VAL A 43 8.59 14.07 -20.82
C VAL A 43 8.73 14.29 -22.32
N ILE A 44 9.87 14.86 -22.72
CA ILE A 44 10.25 15.04 -24.11
C ILE A 44 11.40 14.10 -24.45
N VAL A 45 11.14 13.13 -25.31
CA VAL A 45 12.16 12.20 -25.81
C VAL A 45 12.74 12.73 -27.11
N LYS A 46 14.07 12.86 -27.17
CA LYS A 46 14.80 13.24 -28.38
C LYS A 46 15.23 11.99 -29.13
N ARG A 47 14.88 11.90 -30.41
CA ARG A 47 15.32 10.84 -31.33
C ARG A 47 16.44 11.35 -32.23
N TRP A 48 17.44 10.52 -32.44
CA TRP A 48 18.65 10.87 -33.17
C TRP A 48 18.77 10.03 -34.44
N LEU A 49 19.34 10.58 -35.49
CA LEU A 49 19.73 9.82 -36.68
C LEU A 49 21.08 9.11 -36.42
N SER A 50 21.47 8.18 -37.28
CA SER A 50 22.77 7.49 -37.18
C SER A 50 23.97 8.41 -37.35
N ASP A 51 23.80 9.60 -37.94
CA ASP A 51 24.82 10.66 -38.01
C ASP A 51 24.79 11.61 -36.79
N GLN A 52 24.07 11.21 -35.73
CA GLN A 52 23.89 11.95 -34.48
C GLN A 52 23.15 13.29 -34.60
N LYS A 53 22.52 13.58 -35.74
CA LYS A 53 21.62 14.74 -35.85
C LYS A 53 20.28 14.45 -35.18
N LEU A 54 19.69 15.49 -34.59
CA LEU A 54 18.35 15.39 -34.01
C LEU A 54 17.33 15.15 -35.13
N SER A 55 16.60 14.04 -35.06
CA SER A 55 15.53 13.68 -35.99
C SER A 55 14.19 14.28 -35.57
N ARG A 56 13.79 14.01 -34.32
CA ARG A 56 12.45 14.36 -33.80
C ARG A 56 12.48 14.52 -32.28
N LYS A 57 11.50 15.25 -31.77
CA LYS A 57 11.13 15.27 -30.35
C LYS A 57 9.73 14.68 -30.20
N ASP A 58 9.60 13.69 -29.31
CA ASP A 58 8.34 13.05 -28.97
C ASP A 58 7.90 13.52 -27.59
N THR A 59 6.62 13.82 -27.43
CA THR A 59 6.01 14.08 -26.12
C THR A 59 5.37 12.80 -25.62
N VAL A 60 5.77 12.33 -24.44
CA VAL A 60 5.21 11.12 -23.82
C VAL A 60 4.00 11.50 -22.97
N ILE A 61 2.86 10.87 -23.26
CA ILE A 61 1.59 11.11 -22.57
C ILE A 61 0.94 9.75 -22.28
N TYR A 62 0.50 9.56 -21.04
CA TYR A 62 -0.31 8.41 -20.64
C TYR A 62 -1.73 8.87 -20.34
N THR A 63 -2.72 8.10 -20.79
CA THR A 63 -4.14 8.35 -20.52
C THR A 63 -4.76 7.08 -19.92
N SER A 64 -5.91 7.24 -19.24
CA SER A 64 -6.59 6.11 -18.60
C SER A 64 -7.19 5.10 -19.58
N SER A 65 -7.37 5.49 -20.84
CA SER A 65 -7.90 4.67 -21.94
C SER A 65 -7.59 5.32 -23.29
N SER A 66 -7.69 4.55 -24.39
CA SER A 66 -7.51 5.06 -25.75
C SER A 66 -8.47 6.18 -26.16
N SER A 67 -9.61 6.31 -25.47
CA SER A 67 -10.61 7.36 -25.70
C SER A 67 -10.46 8.57 -24.78
N SER A 68 -9.60 8.50 -23.74
CA SER A 68 -9.40 9.61 -22.82
C SER A 68 -8.42 10.63 -23.41
N LEU A 69 -8.81 11.91 -23.36
CA LEU A 69 -7.97 13.04 -23.78
C LEU A 69 -7.25 13.72 -22.59
N ILE A 70 -7.49 13.25 -21.37
CA ILE A 70 -6.93 13.82 -20.13
C ILE A 70 -5.67 13.03 -19.76
N PRO A 71 -4.48 13.66 -19.78
CA PRO A 71 -3.25 13.03 -19.33
C PRO A 71 -3.30 12.64 -17.85
N LEU A 72 -2.76 11.47 -17.52
CA LEU A 72 -2.50 11.06 -16.15
C LEU A 72 -1.18 11.68 -15.67
N PRO A 73 -1.10 12.13 -14.40
CA PRO A 73 0.19 12.46 -13.81
C PRO A 73 1.02 11.18 -13.68
N PHE A 74 2.28 11.22 -14.10
CA PHE A 74 3.18 10.09 -13.97
C PHE A 74 4.60 10.56 -13.61
N GLY A 75 5.32 9.70 -12.91
CA GLY A 75 6.73 9.87 -12.64
C GLY A 75 7.59 9.19 -13.69
N PHE A 76 8.79 9.70 -13.94
CA PHE A 76 9.79 9.03 -14.76
C PHE A 76 11.17 9.17 -14.12
N ILE A 77 12.01 8.17 -14.32
CA ILE A 77 13.42 8.18 -13.93
C ILE A 77 14.21 8.06 -15.25
N PRO A 78 14.99 9.08 -15.65
CA PRO A 78 15.76 8.97 -16.87
C PRO A 78 16.82 7.88 -16.72
N LEU A 79 17.06 7.14 -17.79
CA LEU A 79 18.00 6.02 -17.82
C LEU A 79 19.27 6.39 -18.60
N LYS A 80 20.41 5.84 -18.18
CA LYS A 80 21.71 5.98 -18.86
C LYS A 80 21.63 5.36 -20.24
N LYS A 81 21.76 6.20 -21.28
CA LYS A 81 21.60 5.76 -22.67
C LYS A 81 22.60 4.69 -23.06
N GLU A 82 23.85 4.83 -22.62
CA GLU A 82 24.93 3.90 -22.91
C GLU A 82 24.63 2.52 -22.30
N VAL A 83 24.16 2.50 -21.05
CA VAL A 83 23.80 1.26 -20.35
C VAL A 83 22.60 0.58 -21.00
N ILE A 84 21.54 1.33 -21.32
CA ILE A 84 20.36 0.77 -22.02
C ILE A 84 20.72 0.30 -23.42
N ASN A 85 21.62 0.99 -24.12
CA ASN A 85 22.10 0.56 -25.42
C ASN A 85 22.83 -0.80 -25.36
N GLU A 86 23.72 -1.01 -24.37
CA GLU A 86 24.39 -2.29 -24.19
C GLU A 86 23.43 -3.40 -23.73
N LEU A 87 22.55 -3.10 -22.77
CA LEU A 87 21.69 -4.12 -22.16
C LEU A 87 20.51 -4.53 -23.05
N PHE A 88 19.99 -3.62 -23.87
CA PHE A 88 18.79 -3.85 -24.70
C PHE A 88 19.09 -3.76 -26.19
N LEU A 89 19.47 -2.57 -26.69
CA LEU A 89 19.50 -2.32 -28.14
C LEU A 89 20.51 -3.23 -28.88
N LYS A 90 21.72 -3.40 -28.34
CA LYS A 90 22.74 -4.30 -28.90
C LYS A 90 22.41 -5.78 -28.76
N LYS A 91 21.43 -6.13 -27.93
CA LYS A 91 20.98 -7.50 -27.71
C LYS A 91 19.78 -7.88 -28.57
N TYR A 92 19.21 -6.95 -29.35
CA TYR A 92 18.18 -7.30 -30.30
C TYR A 92 18.68 -8.29 -31.36
N GLY A 93 17.93 -9.37 -31.56
CA GLY A 93 18.32 -10.49 -32.41
C GLY A 93 19.27 -11.50 -31.76
N SER A 94 19.72 -11.28 -30.52
CA SER A 94 20.49 -12.27 -29.75
C SER A 94 19.62 -13.37 -29.13
N ALA A 95 20.24 -14.45 -28.66
CA ALA A 95 19.55 -15.57 -28.02
C ALA A 95 18.82 -15.12 -26.73
N GLU A 96 19.38 -14.15 -26.02
CA GLU A 96 18.82 -13.57 -24.80
C GLU A 96 17.48 -12.85 -25.03
N PHE A 97 17.18 -12.45 -26.27
CA PHE A 97 15.91 -11.81 -26.66
C PHE A 97 15.05 -12.73 -27.56
N ALA A 98 15.42 -14.00 -27.70
CA ALA A 98 14.70 -14.94 -28.56
C ALA A 98 13.35 -15.40 -27.99
N SER A 99 13.17 -15.34 -26.66
CA SER A 99 11.92 -15.69 -25.98
C SER A 99 11.77 -14.93 -24.65
N GLN A 100 10.56 -14.90 -24.10
CA GLN A 100 10.29 -14.32 -22.79
C GLN A 100 11.10 -15.01 -21.67
N GLU A 101 11.28 -16.32 -21.77
CA GLU A 101 12.06 -17.10 -20.81
C GLU A 101 13.54 -16.73 -20.86
N ALA A 102 14.12 -16.64 -22.07
CA ALA A 102 15.51 -16.22 -22.25
C ALA A 102 15.74 -14.79 -21.73
N PHE A 103 14.78 -13.88 -21.96
CA PHE A 103 14.87 -12.52 -21.46
C PHE A 103 14.78 -12.46 -19.94
N ASN A 104 13.85 -13.20 -19.33
CA ASN A 104 13.73 -13.28 -17.87
C ASN A 104 15.02 -13.82 -17.24
N ASP A 105 15.65 -14.80 -17.90
CA ASP A 105 16.93 -15.36 -17.46
C ASP A 105 18.08 -14.34 -17.57
N TYR A 106 18.13 -13.59 -18.67
CA TYR A 106 19.16 -12.60 -18.91
C TYR A 106 19.02 -11.36 -18.01
N PHE A 107 17.83 -10.76 -17.95
CA PHE A 107 17.59 -9.47 -17.30
C PHE A 107 17.39 -9.60 -15.79
N ARG A 108 16.84 -10.73 -15.31
CA ARG A 108 16.59 -11.07 -13.88
C ARG A 108 15.66 -10.15 -13.10
N GLY A 109 15.52 -8.88 -13.47
CA GLY A 109 14.63 -7.92 -12.82
C GLY A 109 15.30 -6.57 -12.57
N LEU A 110 14.59 -5.71 -11.85
CA LEU A 110 15.04 -4.36 -11.51
C LEU A 110 14.75 -4.08 -10.05
N ILE A 111 15.69 -3.41 -9.37
CA ILE A 111 15.52 -2.95 -7.99
C ILE A 111 15.37 -1.44 -8.04
N LEU A 112 14.25 -0.96 -7.50
CA LEU A 112 14.05 0.47 -7.22
C LEU A 112 14.43 0.72 -5.77
N GLU A 113 15.50 1.47 -5.57
CA GLU A 113 16.01 1.81 -4.25
C GLU A 113 15.94 3.32 -4.06
N ALA A 114 15.25 3.74 -3.00
CA ALA A 114 15.25 5.11 -2.55
C ALA A 114 16.18 5.23 -1.34
N SER A 115 17.00 6.27 -1.32
CA SER A 115 17.90 6.60 -0.22
C SER A 115 17.69 8.05 0.22
N GLY A 116 17.88 8.31 1.51
CA GLY A 116 17.73 9.63 2.11
C GLY A 116 17.24 9.53 3.54
N ASN A 117 17.51 10.56 4.33
CA ASN A 117 17.06 10.65 5.73
C ASN A 117 15.81 11.54 5.88
N ASP A 118 15.52 12.32 4.84
CA ASP A 118 14.39 13.22 4.74
C ASP A 118 13.62 12.91 3.46
N GLY A 119 12.29 12.89 3.54
CA GLY A 119 11.47 12.63 2.36
C GLY A 119 10.05 12.22 2.69
N SER A 120 9.18 12.33 1.69
CA SER A 120 7.82 11.78 1.75
C SER A 120 7.82 10.32 1.30
N LEU A 121 7.07 9.47 1.99
CA LEU A 121 6.82 8.12 1.54
C LEU A 121 5.71 8.12 0.48
N ILE A 122 6.00 7.61 -0.72
CA ILE A 122 5.03 7.47 -1.80
C ILE A 122 4.86 5.98 -2.11
N SER A 123 3.62 5.52 -2.14
CA SER A 123 3.28 4.18 -2.60
C SER A 123 2.88 4.24 -4.07
N PHE A 124 3.47 3.38 -4.90
CA PHE A 124 3.13 3.23 -6.31
C PHE A 124 2.27 1.99 -6.54
N ASP A 125 1.13 2.15 -7.20
CA ASP A 125 0.27 1.02 -7.55
C ASP A 125 0.71 0.39 -8.89
N PHE A 126 1.42 -0.73 -8.77
CA PHE A 126 1.90 -1.52 -9.92
C PHE A 126 0.82 -2.46 -10.51
N ASN A 127 -0.42 -2.40 -9.99
CA ASN A 127 -1.55 -3.20 -10.46
C ASN A 127 -2.61 -2.36 -11.18
N SER A 128 -2.37 -1.06 -11.39
CA SER A 128 -3.30 -0.19 -12.11
C SER A 128 -3.37 -0.52 -13.62
N SER A 129 -4.31 0.10 -14.33
CA SER A 129 -4.48 -0.07 -15.78
C SER A 129 -3.25 0.38 -16.57
N VAL A 130 -2.59 1.45 -16.13
CA VAL A 130 -1.30 1.91 -16.68
C VAL A 130 -0.18 1.31 -15.83
N LYS A 131 0.48 0.29 -16.37
CA LYS A 131 1.54 -0.41 -15.65
C LYS A 131 2.87 0.31 -15.83
N PRO A 132 3.71 0.40 -14.78
CA PRO A 132 5.05 0.94 -14.92
C PRO A 132 5.90 0.07 -15.84
N SER A 133 6.79 0.71 -16.58
CA SER A 133 7.59 0.09 -17.64
C SER A 133 8.95 0.77 -17.80
N ILE A 134 9.89 0.03 -18.38
CA ILE A 134 11.08 0.62 -19.01
C ILE A 134 10.70 0.95 -20.45
N GLU A 135 10.81 2.23 -20.81
CA GLU A 135 10.50 2.71 -22.16
C GLU A 135 11.79 3.01 -22.93
N VAL A 136 11.99 2.33 -24.06
CA VAL A 136 13.18 2.50 -24.90
C VAL A 136 12.77 3.06 -26.27
N TYR A 137 13.18 4.29 -26.54
CA TYR A 137 12.92 4.98 -27.81
C TYR A 137 14.17 4.97 -28.68
N TYR A 138 14.10 4.39 -29.87
CA TYR A 138 15.24 4.24 -30.78
C TYR A 138 14.86 4.43 -32.25
N THR A 139 15.88 4.56 -33.10
CA THR A 139 15.74 4.77 -34.54
C THR A 139 16.54 3.70 -35.28
N ASN A 140 15.95 3.16 -36.34
CA ASN A 140 16.60 2.20 -37.23
C ASN A 140 16.89 2.88 -38.57
N SER A 141 18.16 2.93 -38.95
CA SER A 141 18.56 3.38 -40.29
C SER A 141 18.43 2.23 -41.28
N VAL A 142 17.77 2.49 -42.41
CA VAL A 142 17.64 1.53 -43.52
C VAL A 142 18.70 1.86 -44.57
N PHE A 143 19.52 0.86 -44.91
CA PHE A 143 20.61 1.01 -45.87
C PHE A 143 20.27 0.33 -47.20
N TYR A 144 20.58 0.99 -48.30
CA TYR A 144 20.60 0.42 -49.65
C TYR A 144 21.89 0.86 -50.33
N GLU A 145 22.66 -0.11 -50.84
CA GLU A 145 23.96 0.14 -51.49
C GLU A 145 24.92 1.02 -50.66
N GLY A 146 24.91 0.87 -49.33
CA GLY A 146 25.78 1.61 -48.41
C GLY A 146 25.32 3.04 -48.09
N ALA A 147 24.24 3.52 -48.70
CA ALA A 147 23.61 4.79 -48.38
C ALA A 147 22.39 4.59 -47.45
N ILE A 148 22.16 5.53 -46.53
CA ILE A 148 20.95 5.57 -45.72
C ILE A 148 19.82 6.10 -46.61
N ILE A 149 18.80 5.28 -46.84
CA ILE A 149 17.64 5.64 -47.67
C ILE A 149 16.40 5.99 -46.85
N ASP A 150 16.34 5.52 -45.59
CA ASP A 150 15.21 5.78 -44.71
C ASP A 150 15.62 5.69 -43.22
N THR A 151 14.79 6.22 -42.34
CA THR A 151 14.92 6.09 -40.88
C THR A 151 13.57 5.82 -40.25
N ILE A 152 13.47 4.67 -39.58
CA ILE A 152 12.24 4.21 -38.92
C ILE A 152 12.32 4.52 -37.41
N HIS A 153 11.34 5.23 -36.89
CA HIS A 153 11.21 5.51 -35.45
C HIS A 153 10.46 4.37 -34.75
N LYS A 154 11.07 3.76 -33.72
CA LYS A 154 10.46 2.68 -32.94
C LYS A 154 10.54 2.93 -31.44
N ASN A 155 9.66 2.29 -30.68
CA ASN A 155 9.71 2.27 -29.23
C ASN A 155 9.32 0.88 -28.74
N ASP A 156 10.05 0.40 -27.74
CA ASP A 156 9.73 -0.84 -27.05
C ASP A 156 9.47 -0.54 -25.56
N SER A 157 8.45 -1.20 -25.01
CA SER A 157 8.02 -1.07 -23.63
C SER A 157 8.19 -2.40 -22.91
N PHE A 158 8.96 -2.40 -21.84
CA PHE A 158 9.19 -3.58 -20.98
C PHE A 158 8.45 -3.38 -19.66
N LEU A 159 7.28 -4.02 -19.54
CA LEU A 159 6.42 -3.88 -18.37
C LEU A 159 7.09 -4.45 -17.12
N LEU A 160 7.04 -3.72 -16.00
CA LEU A 160 7.45 -4.20 -14.68
C LEU A 160 6.34 -5.09 -14.07
N SER A 161 6.05 -6.19 -14.76
CA SER A 161 5.05 -7.19 -14.39
C SER A 161 5.70 -8.46 -13.82
N GLY A 162 4.91 -9.31 -13.16
CA GLY A 162 5.38 -10.56 -12.56
C GLY A 162 5.57 -10.44 -11.05
N ILE A 163 6.61 -11.10 -10.53
CA ILE A 163 6.92 -11.13 -9.11
C ILE A 163 7.39 -9.75 -8.66
N LYS A 164 6.73 -9.22 -7.64
CA LYS A 164 7.00 -7.91 -7.06
C LYS A 164 7.12 -8.09 -5.55
N ALA A 165 8.19 -7.56 -4.99
CA ALA A 165 8.38 -7.44 -3.56
C ALA A 165 8.76 -6.00 -3.25
N SER A 166 8.30 -5.52 -2.11
CA SER A 166 8.66 -4.20 -1.60
C SER A 166 9.06 -4.37 -0.14
N THR A 167 10.17 -3.74 0.23
CA THR A 167 10.67 -3.69 1.61
C THR A 167 10.66 -2.26 2.08
N TYR A 168 9.98 -1.99 3.19
CA TYR A 168 10.13 -0.73 3.90
C TYR A 168 10.86 -0.99 5.21
N LYS A 169 12.10 -0.51 5.29
CA LYS A 169 12.94 -0.64 6.48
C LYS A 169 12.78 0.61 7.34
N MET A 170 12.14 0.47 8.49
CA MET A 170 12.16 1.50 9.52
C MET A 170 13.20 1.17 10.58
N GLY A 171 13.77 2.22 11.17
CA GLY A 171 14.43 2.07 12.47
C GLY A 171 13.40 1.68 13.54
N GLU A 172 13.85 0.95 14.56
CA GLU A 172 13.01 0.64 15.71
C GLU A 172 12.49 1.94 16.34
N LYS A 173 11.18 2.02 16.56
CA LYS A 173 10.54 3.13 17.24
C LYS A 173 9.91 2.65 18.53
N THR A 174 10.35 3.21 19.63
CA THR A 174 9.66 3.10 20.91
C THR A 174 8.61 4.20 20.99
N TYR A 175 7.33 3.81 20.99
CA TYR A 175 6.25 4.74 21.30
C TYR A 175 6.15 4.91 22.82
N PRO A 176 6.18 6.14 23.34
CA PRO A 176 6.01 6.35 24.76
C PRO A 176 4.63 5.88 25.21
N VAL A 177 4.53 5.25 26.38
CA VAL A 177 3.25 4.97 27.02
C VAL A 177 2.77 6.27 27.66
N ASN A 178 1.89 6.98 26.98
CA ASN A 178 1.32 8.25 27.42
C ASN A 178 -0.20 8.27 27.17
N ASN A 179 -0.80 9.45 27.02
CA ASN A 179 -2.22 9.65 26.78
C ASN A 179 -2.61 9.59 25.28
N GLU A 180 -1.70 9.20 24.39
CA GLU A 180 -1.93 9.10 22.94
C GLU A 180 -1.44 7.77 22.36
N VAL A 181 -1.93 7.42 21.17
CA VAL A 181 -1.48 6.26 20.39
C VAL A 181 -1.25 6.69 18.95
N LYS A 182 -0.08 6.34 18.41
CA LYS A 182 0.30 6.68 17.03
C LYS A 182 0.08 5.47 16.13
N ILE A 183 -0.82 5.62 15.18
CA ILE A 183 -1.15 4.59 14.20
C ILE A 183 -0.52 4.99 12.87
N GLN A 184 0.24 4.08 12.26
CA GLN A 184 0.95 4.32 11.01
C GLN A 184 0.91 3.06 10.13
N GLY A 185 0.45 3.22 8.89
CA GLY A 185 0.11 2.10 8.02
C GLY A 185 1.33 1.32 7.55
N ALA A 186 2.21 1.94 6.75
CA ALA A 186 3.42 1.31 6.21
C ALA A 186 4.42 0.86 7.29
N ALA A 187 4.35 1.48 8.47
CA ALA A 187 5.15 1.12 9.63
C ALA A 187 4.61 -0.08 10.42
N GLY A 188 3.36 -0.48 10.19
CA GLY A 188 2.69 -1.51 10.98
C GLY A 188 2.38 -1.10 12.43
N SER A 189 2.36 0.20 12.74
CA SER A 189 1.98 0.67 14.09
C SER A 189 0.46 0.71 14.21
N GLU A 190 -0.08 -0.03 15.17
CA GLU A 190 -1.51 -0.25 15.37
C GLU A 190 -1.89 -0.07 16.83
N ALA A 191 -3.14 0.29 17.11
CA ALA A 191 -3.65 0.32 18.47
C ALA A 191 -4.24 -1.04 18.85
N ALA A 192 -4.05 -1.46 20.10
CA ALA A 192 -4.75 -2.58 20.71
C ALA A 192 -5.87 -2.06 21.61
N ILE A 193 -7.05 -2.67 21.50
CA ILE A 193 -8.24 -2.30 22.26
C ILE A 193 -8.79 -3.54 22.96
N THR A 194 -8.93 -3.43 24.27
CA THR A 194 -9.71 -4.35 25.09
C THR A 194 -11.05 -3.68 25.38
N LEU A 195 -12.16 -4.33 25.01
CA LEU A 195 -13.51 -3.75 25.20
C LEU A 195 -14.05 -3.98 26.61
N PHE A 196 -13.80 -5.16 27.15
CA PHE A 196 -14.29 -5.59 28.45
C PHE A 196 -13.15 -6.23 29.21
N GLU A 197 -13.00 -5.86 30.48
CA GLU A 197 -12.24 -6.66 31.43
C GLU A 197 -13.07 -7.90 31.84
N ALA A 198 -12.42 -8.98 32.27
CA ALA A 198 -13.09 -10.27 32.50
C ALA A 198 -14.28 -10.18 33.47
N ASP A 199 -14.13 -9.43 34.56
CA ASP A 199 -15.16 -9.27 35.60
C ASP A 199 -16.33 -8.39 35.12
N GLU A 200 -16.05 -7.39 34.28
CA GLU A 200 -17.07 -6.50 33.71
C GLU A 200 -17.96 -7.23 32.70
N LEU A 201 -17.35 -8.09 31.88
CA LEU A 201 -18.08 -8.89 30.89
C LEU A 201 -19.09 -9.83 31.57
N ALA A 202 -18.67 -10.53 32.63
CA ALA A 202 -19.56 -11.41 33.39
C ALA A 202 -20.77 -10.64 33.96
N THR A 203 -20.51 -9.48 34.56
CA THR A 203 -21.55 -8.62 35.13
C THR A 203 -22.56 -8.12 34.08
N LEU A 204 -22.10 -7.78 32.88
CA LEU A 204 -22.98 -7.33 31.79
C LEU A 204 -23.83 -8.47 31.21
N ARG A 205 -23.28 -9.69 31.14
CA ARG A 205 -24.01 -10.88 30.69
C ARG A 205 -25.16 -11.24 31.63
N ASP A 206 -24.95 -11.10 32.94
CA ASP A 206 -25.98 -11.40 33.96
C ASP A 206 -27.22 -10.49 33.86
N GLN A 207 -27.09 -9.32 33.22
CA GLN A 207 -28.20 -8.38 33.03
C GLN A 207 -29.12 -8.75 31.85
N ASN A 208 -28.75 -9.73 31.02
CA ASN A 208 -29.55 -10.22 29.88
C ASN A 208 -30.08 -9.09 28.97
N LEU A 209 -29.18 -8.15 28.62
CA LEU A 209 -29.49 -6.95 27.87
C LEU A 209 -29.70 -7.25 26.37
N LEU A 210 -30.68 -6.59 25.75
CA LEU A 210 -30.82 -6.56 24.29
C LEU A 210 -30.06 -5.37 23.73
N ILE A 211 -28.99 -5.61 22.98
CA ILE A 211 -28.14 -4.56 22.40
C ILE A 211 -28.81 -3.96 21.17
N ASN A 212 -29.09 -2.65 21.21
CA ASN A 212 -29.70 -1.91 20.10
C ASN A 212 -28.65 -1.22 19.22
N ASP A 213 -27.60 -0.69 19.83
CA ASP A 213 -26.50 -0.02 19.14
C ASP A 213 -25.23 -0.10 20.00
N ALA A 214 -24.09 -0.40 19.40
CA ALA A 214 -22.80 -0.27 20.05
C ALA A 214 -21.80 0.45 19.14
N SER A 215 -21.12 1.45 19.67
CA SER A 215 -20.14 2.23 18.92
C SER A 215 -18.85 2.49 19.68
N LEU A 216 -17.75 2.51 18.93
CA LEU A 216 -16.42 2.80 19.42
C LEU A 216 -15.88 4.04 18.69
N THR A 217 -15.56 5.08 19.44
CA THR A 217 -15.13 6.38 18.91
C THR A 217 -13.72 6.71 19.35
N PHE A 218 -12.87 7.05 18.39
CA PHE A 218 -11.47 7.44 18.58
C PHE A 218 -11.27 8.89 18.17
N TYR A 219 -10.88 9.75 19.11
CA TYR A 219 -10.62 11.16 18.82
C TYR A 219 -9.18 11.38 18.38
N ILE A 220 -9.00 12.30 17.44
CA ILE A 220 -7.70 12.69 16.91
C ILE A 220 -7.07 13.71 17.87
N ASN A 221 -5.77 13.54 18.14
CA ASN A 221 -4.98 14.58 18.79
C ASN A 221 -4.71 15.70 17.78
N GLN A 222 -5.58 16.72 17.77
CA GLN A 222 -5.48 17.88 16.86
C GLN A 222 -4.24 18.75 17.10
N SER A 223 -3.54 18.59 18.22
CA SER A 223 -2.26 19.27 18.51
C SER A 223 -1.05 18.54 17.93
N ALA A 224 -1.22 17.30 17.45
CA ALA A 224 -0.19 16.54 16.75
C ALA A 224 -0.16 16.88 15.24
N ASP A 225 0.71 16.21 14.48
CA ASP A 225 0.74 16.35 13.03
C ASP A 225 -0.56 15.81 12.39
N ILE A 226 -1.24 16.70 11.66
CA ILE A 226 -2.50 16.42 10.96
C ILE A 226 -2.37 16.47 9.43
N ALA A 227 -1.18 16.69 8.89
CA ALA A 227 -0.96 16.95 7.46
C ALA A 227 -1.34 15.76 6.57
N ALA A 228 -1.08 14.54 7.05
CA ALA A 228 -1.26 13.31 6.27
C ALA A 228 -2.24 12.31 6.93
N ILE A 229 -3.31 12.82 7.56
CA ILE A 229 -4.31 11.96 8.23
C ILE A 229 -5.02 11.02 7.24
N PRO A 230 -5.22 9.74 7.60
CA PRO A 230 -5.96 8.78 6.78
C PRO A 230 -7.45 9.11 6.75
N TYR A 231 -8.05 8.92 5.57
CA TYR A 231 -9.50 9.11 5.40
C TYR A 231 -10.33 8.02 6.08
N GLN A 232 -9.70 6.88 6.40
CA GLN A 232 -10.36 5.75 7.00
C GLN A 232 -9.37 4.94 7.86
N LEU A 233 -9.85 4.46 8.99
CA LEU A 233 -9.22 3.43 9.80
C LEU A 233 -9.97 2.11 9.66
N PHE A 234 -9.34 1.00 10.03
CA PHE A 234 -9.93 -0.33 9.96
C PHE A 234 -9.76 -1.06 11.29
N LEU A 235 -10.80 -1.76 11.72
CA LEU A 235 -10.87 -2.47 12.99
C LEU A 235 -11.02 -3.97 12.71
N TYR A 236 -10.18 -4.79 13.34
CA TYR A 236 -10.18 -6.24 13.17
C TYR A 236 -9.88 -6.95 14.51
N LYS A 237 -10.11 -8.26 14.57
CA LYS A 237 -9.86 -9.09 15.77
C LYS A 237 -8.51 -9.79 15.65
N SER A 238 -7.75 -9.79 16.75
CA SER A 238 -6.53 -10.58 16.89
C SER A 238 -6.75 -11.67 17.93
N GLY A 239 -6.52 -12.93 17.55
CA GLY A 239 -6.45 -14.01 18.51
C GLY A 239 -5.27 -13.90 19.48
N GLU A 240 -5.13 -14.94 20.30
CA GLU A 240 -4.07 -15.04 21.30
C GLU A 240 -2.81 -15.72 20.74
N GLY A 241 -1.68 -15.56 21.44
CA GLY A 241 -0.42 -16.22 21.12
C GLY A 241 0.52 -15.39 20.23
N SER A 242 1.67 -15.98 19.88
CA SER A 242 2.73 -15.32 19.11
C SER A 242 2.41 -15.20 17.62
N ASN A 243 1.57 -16.09 17.08
CA ASN A 243 1.09 -16.08 15.69
C ASN A 243 -0.44 -16.09 15.70
N PRO A 244 -1.08 -14.99 16.11
CA PRO A 244 -2.52 -14.96 16.29
C PRO A 244 -3.25 -15.09 14.95
N VAL A 245 -4.32 -15.88 14.92
CA VAL A 245 -5.25 -15.88 13.80
C VAL A 245 -6.02 -14.56 13.82
N LEU A 246 -5.94 -13.81 12.72
CA LEU A 246 -6.64 -12.54 12.58
C LEU A 246 -7.99 -12.78 11.92
N SER A 247 -9.03 -12.05 12.33
CA SER A 247 -10.37 -12.17 11.76
C SER A 247 -11.14 -10.86 11.71
N TYR A 248 -12.15 -10.80 10.85
CA TYR A 248 -13.03 -9.64 10.72
C TYR A 248 -13.95 -9.49 11.95
N VAL A 249 -14.23 -8.24 12.33
CA VAL A 249 -15.34 -7.92 13.25
C VAL A 249 -16.65 -8.25 12.54
N LYS A 250 -17.66 -8.77 13.25
CA LYS A 250 -18.92 -9.26 12.65
C LYS A 250 -19.59 -8.21 11.76
N ASP A 251 -19.69 -7.00 12.29
CA ASP A 251 -20.28 -5.83 11.64
C ASP A 251 -19.61 -5.46 10.31
N THR A 252 -18.37 -5.87 10.07
CA THR A 252 -17.72 -5.67 8.77
C THR A 252 -18.44 -6.38 7.63
N TYR A 253 -19.16 -7.48 7.90
CA TYR A 253 -19.85 -8.27 6.88
C TYR A 253 -21.35 -8.47 7.13
N SER A 254 -21.83 -8.35 8.37
CA SER A 254 -23.27 -8.35 8.65
C SER A 254 -23.92 -7.00 8.31
N GLU A 255 -23.23 -5.89 8.64
CA GLU A 255 -23.72 -4.52 8.46
C GLU A 255 -22.64 -3.61 7.82
N PRO A 256 -22.07 -3.98 6.65
CA PRO A 256 -20.90 -3.31 6.06
C PRO A 256 -21.12 -1.82 5.78
N ALA A 257 -22.36 -1.42 5.50
CA ALA A 257 -22.72 -0.02 5.26
C ALA A 257 -22.63 0.85 6.52
N PHE A 258 -22.69 0.24 7.71
CA PHE A 258 -22.72 0.94 8.99
C PHE A 258 -21.47 0.75 9.84
N PHE A 259 -20.57 -0.17 9.47
CA PHE A 259 -19.35 -0.47 10.21
C PHE A 259 -18.46 0.76 10.48
N GLY A 260 -18.38 1.69 9.53
CA GLY A 260 -17.79 3.02 9.73
C GLY A 260 -16.26 3.08 9.58
N GLY A 261 -15.61 3.83 10.46
CA GLY A 261 -14.17 4.08 10.46
C GLY A 261 -13.71 5.24 9.56
N LEU A 262 -14.63 6.01 8.99
CA LEU A 262 -14.32 7.18 8.15
C LEU A 262 -13.91 8.38 9.00
N LEU A 263 -13.05 9.24 8.43
CA LEU A 263 -12.63 10.49 9.07
C LEU A 263 -13.82 11.45 9.18
N GLU A 264 -14.20 11.76 10.41
CA GLU A 264 -15.19 12.77 10.73
C GLU A 264 -14.50 14.10 11.05
N ARG A 265 -15.12 15.20 10.64
CA ARG A 265 -14.63 16.56 10.84
C ARG A 265 -15.59 17.34 11.71
N ASP A 266 -15.06 18.28 12.47
CA ASP A 266 -15.85 19.22 13.26
C ASP A 266 -16.53 20.27 12.36
N SER A 267 -17.30 21.17 12.99
CA SER A 267 -18.02 22.25 12.31
C SER A 267 -17.12 23.20 11.52
N ASP A 268 -15.85 23.31 11.92
CA ASP A 268 -14.85 24.17 11.30
C ASP A 268 -14.07 23.44 10.18
N GLY A 269 -14.40 22.17 9.95
CA GLY A 269 -13.77 21.33 8.94
C GLY A 269 -12.45 20.70 9.40
N ASN A 270 -12.07 20.80 10.67
CA ASN A 270 -10.86 20.16 11.17
C ASN A 270 -11.09 18.66 11.41
N PRO A 271 -10.08 17.80 11.21
CA PRO A 271 -10.18 16.38 11.51
C PRO A 271 -10.47 16.17 13.00
N GLU A 272 -11.54 15.45 13.34
CA GLU A 272 -12.01 15.31 14.73
C GLU A 272 -11.86 13.88 15.25
N LYS A 273 -12.43 12.89 14.55
CA LYS A 273 -12.56 11.52 15.10
C LYS A 273 -12.84 10.47 14.02
N TYR A 274 -12.86 9.22 14.47
CA TYR A 274 -13.34 8.04 13.73
C TYR A 274 -14.31 7.24 14.60
N THR A 275 -15.46 6.88 14.08
CA THR A 275 -16.44 6.04 14.78
C THR A 275 -16.70 4.73 14.04
N PHE A 276 -16.68 3.63 14.79
CA PHE A 276 -17.06 2.30 14.33
C PHE A 276 -18.35 1.87 15.00
N ARG A 277 -19.24 1.20 14.25
CA ARG A 277 -20.39 0.48 14.82
C ARG A 277 -20.05 -1.00 14.89
N ILE A 278 -20.22 -1.57 16.09
CA ILE A 278 -19.84 -2.94 16.45
C ILE A 278 -21.00 -3.63 17.19
N THR A 279 -22.23 -3.29 16.81
CA THR A 279 -23.47 -3.72 17.45
C THR A 279 -23.60 -5.24 17.43
N ASP A 280 -23.42 -5.87 16.27
CA ASP A 280 -23.57 -7.32 16.15
C ASP A 280 -22.49 -8.06 16.91
N TYR A 281 -21.24 -7.57 16.83
CA TYR A 281 -20.13 -8.13 17.58
C TYR A 281 -20.34 -8.07 19.09
N VAL A 282 -20.81 -6.93 19.61
CA VAL A 282 -21.10 -6.76 21.05
C VAL A 282 -22.31 -7.60 21.47
N SER A 283 -23.33 -7.70 20.61
CA SER A 283 -24.50 -8.55 20.83
C SER A 283 -24.13 -10.02 21.00
N ASP A 284 -23.27 -10.56 20.13
CA ASP A 284 -22.80 -11.95 20.24
C ASP A 284 -22.03 -12.21 21.53
N ILE A 285 -21.17 -11.25 21.93
CA ILE A 285 -20.38 -11.36 23.16
C ILE A 285 -21.29 -11.34 24.40
N LEU A 286 -22.28 -10.44 24.45
CA LEU A 286 -23.12 -10.26 25.63
C LEU A 286 -24.28 -11.27 25.72
N SER A 287 -24.74 -11.81 24.61
CA SER A 287 -25.74 -12.89 24.58
C SER A 287 -25.17 -14.28 24.92
N GLY A 288 -23.84 -14.41 24.94
CA GLY A 288 -23.17 -15.70 25.15
C GLY A 288 -23.14 -16.60 23.91
N GLU A 289 -23.46 -16.08 22.72
CA GLU A 289 -23.24 -16.79 21.46
C GLU A 289 -21.75 -17.10 21.24
N THR A 290 -20.87 -16.27 21.82
CA THR A 290 -19.43 -16.49 21.87
C THR A 290 -18.85 -16.14 23.24
N ASP A 291 -17.99 -17.00 23.79
CA ASP A 291 -17.14 -16.68 24.97
C ASP A 291 -15.81 -16.03 24.59
N TYR A 292 -15.58 -15.87 23.30
CA TYR A 292 -14.37 -15.30 22.74
C TYR A 292 -14.51 -13.78 22.57
N SER A 293 -13.86 -13.03 23.47
CA SER A 293 -13.70 -11.56 23.42
C SER A 293 -12.24 -11.18 23.14
N PRO A 294 -11.74 -11.38 21.92
CA PRO A 294 -10.36 -11.08 21.57
C PRO A 294 -10.04 -9.59 21.62
N THR A 295 -8.74 -9.28 21.73
CA THR A 295 -8.23 -7.93 21.51
C THR A 295 -8.60 -7.46 20.10
N LEU A 296 -9.17 -6.27 20.02
CA LEU A 296 -9.37 -5.58 18.75
C LEU A 296 -8.11 -4.80 18.38
N LYS A 297 -7.81 -4.78 17.09
CA LYS A 297 -6.68 -4.04 16.52
C LYS A 297 -7.21 -2.97 15.58
N LEU A 298 -6.72 -1.75 15.76
CA LEU A 298 -7.05 -0.60 14.93
C LEU A 298 -5.84 -0.20 14.10
N LYS A 299 -6.01 -0.23 12.78
CA LYS A 299 -4.98 0.10 11.79
C LYS A 299 -5.45 1.17 10.82
N ILE A 300 -4.53 1.71 10.05
CA ILE A 300 -4.89 2.52 8.89
C ILE A 300 -5.50 1.63 7.81
N PHE A 301 -6.58 2.09 7.21
CA PHE A 301 -7.24 1.37 6.13
C PHE A 301 -6.34 1.17 4.90
N ASN A 302 -6.37 -0.03 4.35
CA ASN A 302 -5.86 -0.40 3.05
C ASN A 302 -6.99 -0.98 2.19
N LYS A 303 -6.97 -0.72 0.88
CA LYS A 303 -8.01 -1.25 -0.04
C LYS A 303 -8.13 -2.79 0.01
N THR A 304 -7.05 -3.48 0.32
CA THR A 304 -7.02 -4.94 0.45
C THR A 304 -7.73 -5.46 1.72
N ASP A 305 -8.03 -4.58 2.69
CA ASP A 305 -8.75 -4.94 3.91
C ASP A 305 -10.22 -5.29 3.62
N LEU A 306 -10.83 -4.66 2.61
CA LEU A 306 -12.19 -4.96 2.16
C LEU A 306 -12.17 -6.15 1.19
N LYS A 307 -12.01 -7.36 1.71
CA LYS A 307 -12.34 -8.56 0.94
C LYS A 307 -13.86 -8.73 0.92
N ILE A 308 -14.40 -9.01 -0.26
CA ILE A 308 -15.74 -9.60 -0.35
C ILE A 308 -15.61 -10.98 0.28
N LEU A 309 -16.31 -11.24 1.39
CA LEU A 309 -16.34 -12.55 2.02
C LEU A 309 -17.18 -13.49 1.14
N GLN A 310 -16.61 -13.95 0.03
CA GLN A 310 -17.33 -14.75 -0.96
C GLN A 310 -17.76 -16.13 -0.40
N ASP A 311 -17.09 -16.61 0.66
CA ASP A 311 -17.27 -17.98 1.19
C ASP A 311 -17.44 -18.08 2.72
N ARG A 312 -17.85 -17.00 3.41
CA ARG A 312 -17.84 -16.91 4.90
C ARG A 312 -16.46 -17.10 5.56
N ASP A 313 -15.37 -17.01 4.80
CA ASP A 313 -14.04 -16.94 5.38
C ASP A 313 -13.91 -15.62 6.16
N THR A 314 -13.87 -15.71 7.49
CA THR A 314 -13.72 -14.55 8.36
C THR A 314 -12.26 -14.24 8.65
N THR A 315 -11.32 -14.98 8.07
CA THR A 315 -9.88 -14.77 8.24
C THR A 315 -9.47 -13.43 7.63
N PHE A 316 -8.73 -12.65 8.40
CA PHE A 316 -8.19 -11.36 7.98
C PHE A 316 -6.71 -11.50 7.66
N THR A 317 -6.26 -10.83 6.59
CA THR A 317 -4.83 -10.74 6.27
C THR A 317 -4.37 -9.31 6.43
N ASN A 318 -3.45 -9.07 7.36
CA ASN A 318 -3.00 -7.72 7.66
C ASN A 318 -1.90 -7.25 6.71
N TYR A 319 -2.30 -6.67 5.57
CA TYR A 319 -1.38 -5.96 4.68
C TYR A 319 -1.58 -4.45 4.78
N ASN A 320 -0.49 -3.68 4.86
CA ASN A 320 -0.61 -2.23 4.86
C ASN A 320 0.61 -1.51 4.26
N TRP A 321 0.40 -0.84 3.14
CA TRP A 321 1.38 0.03 2.49
C TRP A 321 0.94 1.50 2.49
N ASN A 322 -0.05 1.87 3.32
CA ASN A 322 -0.54 3.23 3.40
C ASN A 322 0.48 4.11 4.17
N PRO A 323 1.10 5.13 3.54
CA PRO A 323 2.16 5.92 4.18
C PRO A 323 1.65 6.89 5.25
N LYS A 324 0.33 7.04 5.38
CA LYS A 324 -0.31 7.98 6.29
C LYS A 324 -0.08 7.61 7.76
N ALA A 325 -0.36 8.57 8.63
CA ALA A 325 -0.28 8.41 10.07
C ALA A 325 -1.36 9.23 10.76
N VAL A 326 -1.77 8.80 11.95
CA VAL A 326 -2.63 9.59 12.85
C VAL A 326 -2.25 9.33 14.30
N THR A 327 -2.32 10.39 15.09
CA THR A 327 -2.21 10.31 16.55
C THR A 327 -3.61 10.41 17.13
N ILE A 328 -4.06 9.37 17.84
CA ILE A 328 -5.34 9.34 18.53
C ILE A 328 -5.14 9.48 20.04
N LEU A 329 -6.15 10.01 20.72
CA LEU A 329 -6.20 10.08 22.17
C LEU A 329 -6.69 8.73 22.72
N ASN A 330 -6.06 8.21 23.78
CA ASN A 330 -6.46 6.94 24.40
C ASN A 330 -7.49 7.17 25.54
N HIS A 331 -7.74 6.15 26.36
CA HIS A 331 -8.70 6.21 27.46
C HIS A 331 -8.21 6.98 28.72
N HIS A 332 -7.02 7.58 28.68
CA HIS A 332 -6.41 8.27 29.82
C HIS A 332 -7.29 9.44 30.32
N PRO A 333 -7.45 9.65 31.64
CA PRO A 333 -8.33 10.68 32.20
C PRO A 333 -8.04 12.11 31.71
N ASP A 334 -6.76 12.43 31.46
CA ASP A 334 -6.33 13.75 30.98
C ASP A 334 -6.93 14.15 29.62
N ASN A 335 -7.41 13.17 28.83
CA ASN A 335 -8.07 13.43 27.56
C ASN A 335 -9.51 13.95 27.73
N GLY A 336 -10.04 13.96 28.96
CA GLY A 336 -11.34 14.52 29.30
C GLY A 336 -12.48 13.94 28.46
N THR A 337 -13.21 14.80 27.75
CA THR A 337 -14.34 14.41 26.88
C THR A 337 -13.91 13.76 25.57
N LYS A 338 -12.62 13.87 25.20
CA LYS A 338 -12.04 13.28 23.99
C LYS A 338 -11.32 11.95 24.25
N LYS A 339 -11.51 11.35 25.44
CA LYS A 339 -11.08 9.96 25.68
C LYS A 339 -11.78 9.01 24.70
N VAL A 340 -11.13 7.87 24.39
CA VAL A 340 -11.79 6.79 23.63
C VAL A 340 -13.12 6.46 24.29
N ALA A 341 -14.18 6.45 23.49
CA ALA A 341 -15.54 6.26 23.98
C ALA A 341 -16.15 4.99 23.40
N PHE A 342 -16.46 4.04 24.27
CA PHE A 342 -17.29 2.89 23.96
C PHE A 342 -18.70 3.16 24.51
N LYS A 343 -19.70 3.18 23.62
CA LYS A 343 -21.10 3.46 23.95
C LYS A 343 -21.96 2.29 23.54
N ILE A 344 -22.78 1.81 24.47
CA ILE A 344 -23.77 0.77 24.24
C ILE A 344 -25.14 1.34 24.56
N SER A 345 -26.08 1.20 23.64
CA SER A 345 -27.51 1.44 23.85
C SER A 345 -28.21 0.08 23.91
N TYR A 346 -29.01 -0.15 24.95
CA TYR A 346 -29.66 -1.43 25.16
C TYR A 346 -31.11 -1.27 25.62
N SER A 347 -31.85 -2.37 25.57
CA SER A 347 -33.18 -2.52 26.14
C SER A 347 -33.22 -3.70 27.09
N GLU A 348 -33.99 -3.55 28.16
CA GLU A 348 -34.23 -4.62 29.12
C GLU A 348 -35.44 -5.43 28.67
N LYS A 349 -35.31 -6.76 28.76
CA LYS A 349 -36.43 -7.65 28.51
C LYS A 349 -37.40 -7.52 29.68
N LYS A 350 -38.64 -7.09 29.41
CA LYS A 350 -39.70 -7.21 30.41
C LYS A 350 -40.10 -8.68 30.53
N ASP A 351 -40.11 -9.17 31.77
CA ASP A 351 -40.63 -10.49 32.14
C ASP A 351 -42.10 -10.69 31.71
#